data_AF-A0A531KCS0-F1
#
_entry.id   AF-A0A531KCS0-F1
#
_cell.length_a   1.000
_cell.length_b   1.000
_cell.length_c   1.000
_cell.angle_alpha   90.00
_cell.angle_beta   90.00
_cell.angle_gamma   90.00
#
_symmetry.space_group_name_H-M   'P 1'
#
loop_
_entity.id
_entity.type
_entity.pdbx_description
1 polymer ?
#
loop_
_entity_poly.entity_id
_entity_poly.type
_entity_poly.pdbx_seq_one_letter_code
_entity_poly.pdbx_strand_id
1 'polypeptide(L)' 'MDQGDEGDGQTANGAYAIRIASGIGAFTCAEWDGLGGTSRGDIENGYNPLVSFAFLSALEDSGCAVRRTGWQGHH' A
#
# COMPACT_ATOMS: atom_id res chain seq x y z
N MET A 1 29.76 -10.37 45.13
CA MET A 1 29.73 -9.26 44.17
C MET A 1 28.84 -9.72 43.04
N ASP A 2 27.71 -9.05 42.96
CA ASP A 2 26.59 -9.25 42.06
C ASP A 2 26.79 -8.27 40.90
N GLN A 3 26.84 -8.76 39.66
CA GLN A 3 26.66 -7.93 38.48
C GLN A 3 25.84 -8.75 37.48
N GLY A 4 24.55 -8.42 37.45
CA GLY A 4 23.58 -8.92 36.50
C GLY A 4 23.93 -8.50 35.07
N ASP A 5 23.83 -9.48 34.19
CA ASP A 5 23.69 -9.32 32.75
C ASP A 5 22.27 -8.81 32.47
N GLU A 6 22.09 -7.48 32.50
CA GLU A 6 20.84 -6.85 32.11
C GLU A 6 20.80 -6.77 30.58
N GLY A 7 20.25 -7.83 29.97
CA GLY A 7 19.81 -7.82 28.59
C GLY A 7 18.73 -6.75 28.40
N ASP A 8 19.09 -5.67 27.72
CA ASP A 8 18.16 -4.62 27.32
C ASP A 8 17.29 -5.12 26.16
N GLY A 9 16.31 -5.96 26.51
CA GLY A 9 15.23 -6.39 25.64
C GLY A 9 14.32 -5.21 25.36
N GLN A 10 14.73 -4.33 24.43
CA GLN A 10 13.92 -3.23 23.93
C GLN A 10 12.61 -3.78 23.35
N THR A 11 11.55 -3.77 24.14
CA THR A 11 10.19 -4.08 23.70
C THR A 11 9.77 -3.02 22.68
N ALA A 12 9.79 -3.38 21.40
CA ALA A 12 9.18 -2.58 20.34
C ALA A 12 7.68 -2.42 20.66
N ASN A 13 7.32 -1.21 21.05
CA ASN A 13 5.99 -0.82 21.50
C ASN A 13 4.95 -1.07 20.39
N GLY A 14 4.00 -1.98 20.62
CA GLY A 14 3.02 -2.47 19.65
C GLY A 14 1.89 -1.49 19.30
N ALA A 15 2.22 -0.24 18.99
CA ALA A 15 1.24 0.83 18.74
C ALA A 15 0.78 0.95 17.27
N TYR A 16 1.44 0.29 16.32
CA TYR A 16 1.11 0.37 14.90
C TYR A 16 1.26 -0.99 14.23
N ALA A 17 0.31 -1.31 13.33
CA ALA A 17 0.37 -2.50 12.48
C ALA A 17 0.38 -2.07 11.02
N ILE A 18 1.40 -2.50 10.27
CA ILE A 18 1.48 -2.32 8.82
C ILE A 18 0.89 -3.55 8.15
N ARG A 19 0.09 -3.35 7.10
CA ARG A 19 -0.47 -4.40 6.27
C ARG A 19 -0.20 -4.07 4.81
N ILE A 20 0.04 -5.11 4.01
CA ILE A 20 0.20 -5.00 2.56
C ILE A 20 -1.09 -5.51 1.94
N ALA A 21 -1.68 -4.72 1.04
CA ALA A 21 -2.85 -5.15 0.31
C ALA A 21 -2.45 -6.12 -0.82
N SER A 22 -3.27 -7.13 -1.06
CA SER A 22 -2.97 -8.18 -2.04
C SER A 22 -3.43 -7.89 -3.47
N GLY A 23 -4.17 -6.80 -3.67
CA GLY A 23 -4.79 -6.39 -4.94
C GLY A 23 -5.48 -5.03 -4.79
N ILE A 24 -5.68 -4.29 -5.89
CA ILE A 24 -6.28 -2.94 -5.84
C ILE A 24 -7.72 -2.98 -5.32
N GLY A 25 -8.42 -4.10 -5.54
CA GLY A 25 -9.76 -4.38 -5.03
C GLY A 25 -9.86 -4.51 -3.51
N ALA A 26 -8.75 -4.39 -2.76
CA ALA A 26 -8.78 -4.24 -1.31
C ALA A 26 -9.33 -2.88 -0.85
N PHE A 27 -9.42 -1.91 -1.77
CA PHE A 27 -9.93 -0.56 -1.53
C PHE A 27 -11.16 -0.30 -2.40
N THR A 28 -12.04 0.59 -1.94
CA THR A 28 -13.05 1.19 -2.79
C THR A 28 -12.43 2.32 -3.63
N CYS A 29 -13.05 2.64 -4.77
CA CYS A 29 -12.64 3.79 -5.59
C CYS A 29 -12.61 5.09 -4.77
N ALA A 30 -13.61 5.31 -3.90
CA ALA A 30 -13.71 6.52 -3.09
C ALA A 30 -12.57 6.65 -2.05
N GLU A 31 -12.17 5.54 -1.43
CA GLU A 31 -11.01 5.54 -0.52
C GLU A 31 -9.72 5.86 -1.29
N TRP A 32 -9.55 5.29 -2.48
CA TRP A 32 -8.38 5.51 -3.32
C TRP A 32 -8.29 6.94 -3.87
N ASP A 33 -9.43 7.52 -4.25
CA ASP A 33 -9.53 8.90 -4.78
C ASP A 33 -9.16 9.97 -3.75
N GLY A 34 -9.12 9.61 -2.45
CA GLY A 34 -8.63 10.46 -1.37
C GLY A 34 -7.11 10.50 -1.24
N LEU A 35 -6.37 9.66 -1.98
CA LEU A 35 -4.92 9.67 -2.03
C LEU A 35 -4.39 10.73 -3.01
N GLY A 36 -3.16 11.19 -2.79
CA GLY A 36 -2.53 12.20 -3.61
C GLY A 36 -2.39 11.79 -5.08
N GLY A 37 -2.91 12.62 -5.98
CA GLY A 37 -2.76 12.51 -7.44
C GLY A 37 -3.51 11.35 -8.10
N THR A 38 -4.38 10.65 -7.36
CA THR A 38 -5.19 9.54 -7.90
C THR A 38 -6.49 9.99 -8.54
N SER A 39 -6.94 11.23 -8.26
CA SER A 39 -8.19 11.79 -8.77
C SER A 39 -7.99 13.14 -9.47
N ARG A 40 -8.90 13.48 -10.39
CA ARG A 40 -8.87 14.76 -11.13
C ARG A 40 -9.15 15.98 -10.25
N GLY A 41 -9.74 15.76 -9.07
CA GLY A 41 -10.05 16.82 -8.11
C GLY A 41 -8.85 17.26 -7.28
N ASP A 42 -7.75 16.51 -7.32
CA ASP A 42 -6.53 16.86 -6.58
C ASP A 42 -5.73 17.94 -7.31
N ILE A 43 -6.00 19.19 -6.93
CA ILE A 43 -5.30 20.37 -7.46
C ILE A 43 -3.89 20.48 -6.87
N GLU A 44 -3.66 19.99 -5.66
CA GLU A 44 -2.38 20.14 -4.94
C GLU A 44 -1.30 19.24 -5.57
N ASN A 45 -1.61 17.96 -5.74
CA ASN A 45 -0.65 16.99 -6.29
C ASN A 45 -0.75 16.86 -7.82
N GLY A 46 -1.88 17.31 -8.40
CA GLY A 46 -2.19 17.12 -9.81
C GLY A 46 -2.54 15.66 -10.14
N TYR A 47 -3.33 15.46 -11.19
CA TYR A 47 -3.82 14.12 -11.54
C TYR A 47 -2.83 13.31 -12.37
N ASN A 48 -2.45 12.13 -11.89
CA ASN A 48 -1.71 11.12 -12.65
C ASN A 48 -2.64 9.94 -13.01
N PRO A 49 -3.02 9.77 -14.28
CA PRO A 49 -3.95 8.71 -14.68
C PRO A 49 -3.41 7.28 -14.48
N LEU A 50 -2.09 7.10 -14.44
CA LEU A 50 -1.45 5.78 -14.28
C LEU A 50 -1.52 5.24 -12.85
N VAL A 51 -1.87 6.08 -11.87
CA VAL A 51 -2.09 5.68 -10.48
C VAL A 51 -3.57 5.77 -10.07
N SER A 52 -4.46 6.02 -11.04
CA SER A 52 -5.90 6.03 -10.79
C SER A 52 -6.43 4.63 -10.48
N PHE A 53 -7.47 4.55 -9.64
CA PHE A 53 -8.11 3.29 -9.28
C PHE A 53 -8.56 2.51 -10.52
N ALA A 54 -9.19 3.21 -11.48
CA ALA A 54 -9.71 2.61 -12.70
C ALA A 54 -8.60 2.00 -13.58
N PHE A 55 -7.46 2.68 -13.71
CA PHE A 55 -6.34 2.17 -14.51
C PHE A 55 -5.72 0.92 -13.87
N LEU A 56 -5.43 0.96 -12.56
CA LEU A 56 -4.81 -0.16 -11.85
C LEU A 56 -5.75 -1.37 -11.77
N SER A 57 -7.06 -1.14 -11.59
CA SER A 57 -8.08 -2.21 -11.66
C SER A 57 -8.11 -2.87 -13.02
N ALA A 58 -8.14 -2.08 -14.11
CA ALA A 58 -8.12 -2.63 -15.46
C ALA A 58 -6.83 -3.43 -15.74
N LEU A 59 -5.69 -2.99 -15.18
CA LEU A 59 -4.42 -3.69 -15.31
C LEU A 59 -4.44 -5.06 -14.61
N GLU A 60 -4.96 -5.14 -13.39
CA GLU A 60 -5.13 -6.40 -12.66
C GLU A 60 -6.15 -7.33 -13.37
N ASP A 61 -7.33 -6.80 -13.74
CA ASP A 61 -8.42 -7.55 -14.36
C ASP A 61 -8.04 -8.14 -15.72
N SER A 62 -7.21 -7.43 -16.49
CA SER A 62 -6.72 -7.91 -17.78
C SER A 62 -5.78 -9.12 -17.66
N GLY A 63 -5.25 -9.40 -16.47
CA GLY A 63 -4.30 -10.47 -16.25
C GLY A 63 -2.91 -10.21 -16.85
N CYS A 64 -2.62 -9.00 -17.35
CA CYS A 64 -1.32 -8.69 -17.96
C CYS A 64 -0.25 -8.34 -16.91
N ALA A 65 -0.66 -7.79 -15.77
CA ALA A 65 0.20 -7.48 -14.63
C ALA A 65 -0.27 -8.28 -13.40
N VAL A 66 0.02 -9.58 -13.38
CA VAL A 66 -0.37 -10.49 -12.30
C VAL A 66 0.80 -11.36 -11.89
N ARG A 67 0.69 -12.04 -10.73
CA ARG A 67 1.73 -12.94 -10.21
C ARG A 67 2.32 -13.86 -11.27
N ARG A 68 1.45 -14.44 -12.10
CA ARG A 68 1.78 -15.40 -13.14
C ARG A 68 2.65 -14.81 -14.24
N THR A 69 2.60 -13.50 -14.47
CA THR A 69 3.47 -12.78 -15.41
C THR A 69 4.76 -12.27 -14.76
N GLY A 70 5.02 -12.63 -13.49
CA GLY A 70 6.16 -12.15 -12.72
C GLY A 70 5.93 -10.80 -12.03
N TRP A 71 4.74 -10.20 -12.18
CA TRP A 71 4.39 -8.95 -11.55
C TRP A 71 3.70 -9.19 -10.21
N GLN A 72 4.25 -8.65 -9.12
CA GLN A 72 3.70 -8.78 -7.78
C GLN A 72 3.25 -7.41 -7.28
N GLY A 73 1.95 -7.13 -7.38
CA GLY A 73 1.31 -5.95 -6.77
C GLY A 73 1.41 -6.05 -5.25
N HIS A 74 2.51 -5.55 -4.70
CA HIS A 74 2.63 -5.20 -3.30
C HIS A 74 2.37 -3.71 -3.22
N HIS A 75 1.18 -3.34 -2.74
CA HIS A 75 0.73 -1.95 -2.58
C HIS A 75 0.16 -1.72 -1.18
#